data_AF-A0A847JSY3-F1
#
_entry.id   AF-A0A847JSY3-F1
#
_cell.length_a   1.000
_cell.length_b   1.000
_cell.length_c   1.000
_cell.angle_alpha   90.00
_cell.angle_beta   90.00
_cell.angle_gamma   90.00
#
_symmetry.space_group_name_H-M   'P 1'
#
loop_
_entity.id
_entity.type
_entity.pdbx_description
1 polymer ?
#
loop_
_entity_poly.entity_id
_entity_poly.type
_entity_poly.pdbx_seq_one_letter_code
_entity_poly.pdbx_strand_id
1 'polypeptide(L)'
;EEGKDFEPVADRLLGRSGGAGVYTAYHDPPEGIRLTADSRIPADARLRVSYYHCPVVFNGRVATCMTDPEVHDWWRSEIRRVKRLLSPRAFLMSHDEIRVVGWCAACQERKLTPGELLAADVRKCYDMIREESPDAEVVAWSDMFDPNHNARANYYLANGTLAGSWEGLPRDVIVANWNYQKRAESLRWFSERGHRQVIAGYYDRPVSDIALWQSAARGVTGIEGMMFTTWQRRYDDLEAFAQRAWAP
;
A
#
# COMPACT_ATOMS: atom_id res chain seq x y z
N GLU A 1 0.24 9.10 -34.76
CA GLU A 1 1.29 8.42 -33.97
C GLU A 1 2.12 9.49 -33.29
N GLU A 2 2.39 9.34 -32.00
CA GLU A 2 3.23 10.27 -31.24
C GLU A 2 4.65 10.29 -31.83
N GLY A 3 5.27 11.46 -31.89
CA GLY A 3 6.59 11.68 -32.50
C GLY A 3 6.59 11.68 -34.04
N LYS A 4 5.48 11.31 -34.70
CA LYS A 4 5.35 11.37 -36.17
C LYS A 4 4.26 12.30 -36.64
N ASP A 5 3.03 12.11 -36.17
CA ASP A 5 1.88 12.95 -36.54
C ASP A 5 1.62 14.06 -35.51
N PHE A 6 2.05 13.86 -34.27
CA PHE A 6 1.95 14.86 -33.22
C PHE A 6 3.15 14.79 -32.28
N GLU A 7 3.52 15.92 -31.69
CA GLU A 7 4.60 16.02 -30.71
C GLU A 7 4.28 15.24 -29.43
N PRO A 8 5.28 14.69 -28.71
CA PRO A 8 5.06 14.06 -27.42
C PRO A 8 4.28 14.95 -26.45
N VAL A 9 3.22 14.39 -25.87
CA VAL A 9 2.37 15.13 -24.92
C VAL A 9 2.84 14.82 -23.51
N ALA A 10 3.34 15.83 -22.81
CA ALA A 10 3.81 15.70 -21.45
C ALA A 10 3.14 16.71 -20.53
N ASP A 11 2.68 16.22 -19.39
CA ASP A 11 2.29 17.06 -18.27
C ASP A 11 3.54 17.44 -17.45
N ARG A 12 3.94 18.70 -17.57
CA ARG A 12 5.13 19.23 -16.90
C ARG A 12 4.96 19.36 -15.39
N LEU A 13 3.72 19.35 -14.90
CA LEU A 13 3.38 19.47 -13.48
C LEU A 13 3.18 18.10 -12.81
N LEU A 14 3.04 17.02 -13.58
CA LEU A 14 2.90 15.66 -13.05
C LEU A 14 4.10 15.30 -12.14
N GLY A 15 3.84 15.21 -10.83
CA GLY A 15 4.85 14.95 -9.81
C GLY A 15 5.88 16.08 -9.63
N ARG A 16 5.56 17.30 -10.11
CA ARG A 16 6.44 18.48 -10.10
C ARG A 16 5.75 19.77 -9.65
N SER A 17 4.53 19.70 -9.14
CA SER A 17 3.73 20.87 -8.72
C SER A 17 4.33 21.56 -7.49
N GLY A 18 5.32 22.43 -7.69
CA GLY A 18 6.03 23.13 -6.61
C GLY A 18 7.25 22.39 -6.05
N GLY A 19 7.56 21.19 -6.57
CA GLY A 19 8.72 20.41 -6.18
C GLY A 19 8.65 18.97 -6.69
N ALA A 20 9.79 18.28 -6.75
CA ALA A 20 9.83 16.87 -7.15
C ALA A 20 9.04 16.00 -6.16
N GLY A 21 8.17 15.13 -6.68
CA GLY A 21 7.29 14.26 -5.90
C GLY A 21 6.00 14.92 -5.41
N VAL A 22 5.75 16.19 -5.77
CA VAL A 22 4.53 16.89 -5.37
C VAL A 22 3.47 16.78 -6.47
N TYR A 23 2.30 16.26 -6.10
CA TYR A 23 1.15 16.09 -6.98
C TYR A 23 0.01 17.01 -6.54
N THR A 24 -0.67 17.61 -7.51
CA THR A 24 -1.87 18.43 -7.29
C THR A 24 -3.05 17.76 -7.97
N ALA A 25 -4.20 17.74 -7.29
CA ALA A 25 -5.43 17.18 -7.84
C ALA A 25 -5.96 17.97 -9.05
N TYR A 26 -5.60 19.25 -9.16
CA TYR A 26 -6.03 20.13 -10.24
C TYR A 26 -4.90 21.08 -10.64
N HIS A 27 -4.69 21.21 -11.95
CA HIS A 27 -3.91 22.25 -12.61
C HIS A 27 -4.35 22.31 -14.08
N ASP A 28 -3.90 23.34 -14.80
CA ASP A 28 -4.17 23.43 -16.23
C ASP A 28 -3.57 22.22 -16.96
N PRO A 29 -4.35 21.53 -17.83
CA PRO A 29 -3.83 20.41 -18.59
C PRO A 29 -2.72 20.87 -19.56
N PRO A 30 -1.92 19.94 -20.13
CA PRO A 30 -0.99 20.28 -21.20
C PRO A 30 -1.70 21.09 -22.31
N GLU A 31 -0.96 21.98 -22.99
CA GLU A 31 -1.46 22.96 -24.00
C GLU A 31 -2.08 22.34 -25.27
N GLY A 32 -2.56 21.10 -25.22
CA GLY A 32 -3.16 20.34 -26.31
C GLY A 32 -2.17 19.48 -27.06
N ILE A 33 -2.68 18.77 -28.07
CA ILE A 33 -1.88 17.94 -28.98
C ILE A 33 -1.38 18.85 -30.12
N ARG A 34 -0.06 18.99 -30.26
CA ARG A 34 0.55 19.73 -31.37
C ARG A 34 0.86 18.79 -32.52
N LEU A 35 0.35 19.09 -33.72
CA LEU A 35 0.68 18.32 -34.91
C LEU A 35 2.08 18.68 -35.40
N THR A 36 2.81 17.69 -35.91
CA THR A 36 4.08 17.91 -36.60
C THR A 36 3.86 18.54 -37.98
N ALA A 37 4.90 19.12 -38.58
CA ALA A 37 4.81 19.69 -39.93
C ALA A 37 4.46 18.64 -41.01
N ASP A 38 4.93 17.40 -40.82
CA ASP A 38 4.68 16.26 -41.71
C ASP A 38 3.48 15.41 -41.27
N SER A 39 2.61 15.96 -40.43
CA SER A 39 1.48 15.23 -39.89
C SER A 39 0.50 14.82 -40.98
N ARG A 40 0.04 13.58 -40.90
CA ARG A 40 -1.06 13.09 -41.75
C ARG A 40 -2.44 13.45 -41.19
N ILE A 41 -2.48 14.04 -40.00
CA ILE A 41 -3.73 14.43 -39.33
C ILE A 41 -4.11 15.84 -39.80
N PRO A 42 -5.32 16.06 -40.32
CA PRO A 42 -5.81 17.41 -40.61
C PRO A 42 -5.95 18.27 -39.34
N ALA A 43 -5.72 19.58 -39.46
CA ALA A 43 -5.75 20.50 -38.32
C ALA A 43 -7.10 20.55 -37.56
N ASP A 44 -8.21 20.24 -38.23
CA ASP A 44 -9.57 20.22 -37.69
C ASP A 44 -10.08 18.79 -37.38
N ALA A 45 -9.20 17.79 -37.48
CA ALA A 45 -9.57 16.41 -37.24
C ALA A 45 -10.02 16.20 -35.79
N ARG A 46 -11.16 15.51 -35.63
CA ARG A 46 -11.58 15.02 -34.32
C ARG A 46 -10.83 13.74 -33.98
N LEU A 47 -10.06 13.78 -32.90
CA LEU A 47 -9.25 12.66 -32.44
C LEU A 47 -9.91 11.96 -31.26
N ARG A 48 -9.79 10.63 -31.24
CA ARG A 48 -10.01 9.83 -30.02
C ARG A 48 -8.65 9.61 -29.37
N VAL A 49 -8.53 10.04 -28.12
CA VAL A 49 -7.28 9.91 -27.35
C VAL A 49 -7.48 8.87 -26.25
N SER A 50 -6.45 8.07 -26.01
CA SER A 50 -6.34 7.20 -24.84
C SER A 50 -5.05 7.56 -24.12
N TYR A 51 -5.14 7.75 -22.81
CA TYR A 51 -4.02 8.19 -21.99
C TYR A 51 -4.11 7.55 -20.60
N TYR A 52 -2.98 7.50 -19.91
CA TYR A 52 -2.93 7.23 -18.48
C TYR A 52 -2.82 8.57 -17.75
N HIS A 53 -3.55 8.73 -16.66
CA HIS A 53 -3.34 9.83 -15.71
C HIS A 53 -3.04 9.23 -14.33
N CYS A 54 -2.44 10.03 -13.45
CA CYS A 54 -2.18 9.63 -12.07
C CYS A 54 -3.31 10.15 -11.17
N PRO A 55 -4.22 9.28 -10.66
CA PRO A 55 -5.22 9.72 -9.71
C PRO A 55 -4.55 10.13 -8.40
N VAL A 56 -4.85 11.35 -7.93
CA VAL A 56 -4.38 11.88 -6.66
C VAL A 56 -5.45 11.64 -5.60
N VAL A 57 -5.09 10.99 -4.50
CA VAL A 57 -6.00 10.67 -3.40
C VAL A 57 -5.65 11.51 -2.17
N PHE A 58 -6.67 12.11 -1.54
CA PHE A 58 -6.52 13.02 -0.40
C PHE A 58 -5.49 14.14 -0.66
N ASN A 59 -4.63 14.41 0.32
CA ASN A 59 -3.64 15.48 0.33
C ASN A 59 -2.40 15.11 -0.52
N GLY A 60 -2.58 14.85 -1.81
CA GLY A 60 -1.46 14.65 -2.74
C GLY A 60 -0.91 13.22 -2.81
N ARG A 61 -1.61 12.20 -2.27
CA ARG A 61 -1.09 10.83 -2.24
C ARG A 61 -1.28 10.17 -3.60
N VAL A 62 -0.24 9.52 -4.08
CA VAL A 62 -0.22 8.72 -5.31
C VAL A 62 0.31 7.33 -5.01
N ALA A 63 -0.16 6.32 -5.75
CA ALA A 63 0.31 4.95 -5.58
C ALA A 63 1.47 4.65 -6.52
N THR A 64 2.49 3.96 -6.01
CA THR A 64 3.57 3.39 -6.82
C THR A 64 3.07 2.17 -7.59
N CYS A 65 3.61 1.94 -8.78
CA CYS A 65 3.30 0.75 -9.56
C CYS A 65 3.90 -0.50 -8.91
N MET A 66 3.10 -1.55 -8.73
CA MET A 66 3.54 -2.85 -8.17
C MET A 66 4.25 -3.77 -9.17
N THR A 67 4.23 -3.42 -10.45
CA THR A 67 4.79 -4.28 -11.52
C THR A 67 5.98 -3.63 -12.22
N ASP A 68 6.32 -2.40 -11.86
CA ASP A 68 7.44 -1.67 -12.44
C ASP A 68 8.75 -2.13 -11.79
N PRO A 69 9.69 -2.72 -12.56
CA PRO A 69 10.94 -3.21 -12.01
C PRO A 69 11.81 -2.12 -11.39
N GLU A 70 11.72 -0.86 -11.84
CA GLU A 70 12.53 0.22 -11.28
C GLU A 70 12.10 0.52 -9.83
N VAL A 71 10.80 0.45 -9.53
CA VAL A 71 10.29 0.58 -8.15
C VAL A 71 10.89 -0.50 -7.25
N HIS A 72 11.00 -1.73 -7.76
CA HIS A 72 11.59 -2.84 -7.03
C HIS A 72 13.10 -2.66 -6.79
N ASP A 73 13.82 -2.03 -7.72
CA ASP A 73 15.23 -1.69 -7.53
C ASP A 73 15.42 -0.63 -6.44
N TRP A 74 14.54 0.36 -6.38
CA TRP A 74 14.51 1.34 -5.29
C TRP A 74 14.26 0.66 -3.94
N TRP A 75 13.28 -0.23 -3.84
CA TRP A 75 13.01 -0.94 -2.59
C TRP A 75 14.18 -1.81 -2.14
N ARG A 76 14.84 -2.53 -3.07
CA ARG A 76 16.05 -3.30 -2.75
C ARG A 76 17.16 -2.40 -2.19
N SER A 77 17.37 -1.23 -2.79
CA SER A 77 18.32 -0.23 -2.29
C SER A 77 17.96 0.26 -0.88
N GLU A 78 16.68 0.56 -0.63
CA GLU A 78 16.21 1.00 0.68
C GLU A 78 16.34 -0.09 1.75
N ILE A 79 16.01 -1.35 1.44
CA ILE A 79 16.20 -2.49 2.36
C ILE A 79 17.67 -2.61 2.75
N ARG A 80 18.60 -2.54 1.79
CA ARG A 80 20.05 -2.56 2.05
C ARG A 80 20.49 -1.40 2.93
N ARG A 81 19.93 -0.21 2.70
CA ARG A 81 20.24 0.99 3.46
C ARG A 81 19.73 0.89 4.89
N VAL A 82 18.50 0.46 5.09
CA VAL A 82 17.90 0.20 6.40
C VAL A 82 18.71 -0.85 7.17
N LYS A 83 19.03 -1.99 6.53
CA LYS A 83 19.88 -3.03 7.12
C LYS A 83 21.22 -2.46 7.60
N ARG A 84 21.93 -1.74 6.72
CA ARG A 84 23.26 -1.18 7.03
C ARG A 84 23.20 -0.16 8.17
N LEU A 85 22.19 0.71 8.19
CA LEU A 85 22.12 1.81 9.14
C LEU A 85 21.54 1.40 10.50
N LEU A 86 20.57 0.49 10.51
CA LEU A 86 19.80 0.16 11.72
C LEU A 86 20.02 -1.28 12.20
N SER A 87 20.48 -2.18 11.32
CA SER A 87 20.61 -3.63 11.58
C SER A 87 19.38 -4.20 12.32
N PRO A 88 18.16 -3.96 11.81
CA PRO A 88 16.96 -4.25 12.56
C PRO A 88 16.70 -5.76 12.63
N ARG A 89 16.10 -6.20 13.74
CA ARG A 89 15.57 -7.57 13.87
C ARG A 89 14.33 -7.79 13.00
N ALA A 90 13.53 -6.75 12.78
CA ALA A 90 12.27 -6.84 12.05
C ALA A 90 12.14 -5.74 10.99
N PHE A 91 11.51 -6.06 9.87
CA PHE A 91 11.13 -5.12 8.82
C PHE A 91 9.60 -5.04 8.73
N LEU A 92 9.04 -3.84 8.78
CA LEU A 92 7.61 -3.62 8.52
C LEU A 92 7.40 -3.23 7.06
N MET A 93 6.76 -4.11 6.30
CA MET A 93 6.27 -3.83 4.95
C MET A 93 5.04 -2.93 5.04
N SER A 94 5.18 -1.66 4.69
CA SER A 94 4.12 -0.63 4.75
C SER A 94 3.10 -0.73 3.62
N HIS A 95 2.61 -1.95 3.33
CA HIS A 95 1.54 -2.19 2.36
C HIS A 95 0.16 -1.99 3.01
N ASP A 96 -0.12 -0.78 3.48
CA ASP A 96 -1.44 -0.37 3.96
C ASP A 96 -2.16 0.55 2.97
N GLU A 97 -3.49 0.51 3.00
CA GLU A 97 -4.37 1.46 2.33
C GLU A 97 -4.01 1.81 0.87
N ILE A 98 -3.71 0.79 0.06
CA ILE A 98 -3.39 0.96 -1.36
C ILE A 98 -4.69 1.24 -2.13
N ARG A 99 -4.95 2.53 -2.34
CA ARG A 99 -6.21 3.04 -2.90
C ARG A 99 -6.25 3.11 -4.43
N VAL A 100 -5.13 2.94 -5.12
CA VAL A 100 -5.06 2.96 -6.59
C VAL A 100 -4.16 1.82 -7.04
N VAL A 101 -4.67 0.91 -7.88
CA VAL A 101 -3.90 -0.26 -8.36
C VAL A 101 -4.51 -0.84 -9.63
N GLY A 102 -3.68 -1.42 -10.49
CA GLY A 102 -4.14 -2.22 -11.64
C GLY A 102 -4.51 -1.45 -12.91
N TRP A 103 -4.27 -0.14 -12.97
CA TRP A 103 -4.70 0.69 -14.12
C TRP A 103 -3.67 0.82 -15.24
N CYS A 104 -2.36 0.81 -14.96
CA CYS A 104 -1.34 1.04 -16.00
C CYS A 104 -1.19 -0.17 -16.95
N ALA A 105 -0.63 0.07 -18.13
CA ALA A 105 -0.35 -0.96 -19.14
C ALA A 105 0.42 -2.15 -18.54
N ALA A 106 1.49 -1.88 -17.81
CA ALA A 106 2.34 -2.91 -17.19
C ALA A 106 1.56 -3.83 -16.24
N CYS A 107 0.59 -3.29 -15.48
CA CYS A 107 -0.30 -4.09 -14.65
C CYS A 107 -1.30 -4.89 -15.47
N GLN A 108 -1.97 -4.27 -16.45
CA GLN A 108 -3.01 -4.92 -17.25
C GLN A 108 -2.45 -6.05 -18.13
N GLU A 109 -1.23 -5.90 -18.65
CA GLU A 109 -0.55 -6.94 -19.43
C GLU A 109 -0.32 -8.24 -18.65
N ARG A 110 -0.23 -8.17 -17.31
CA ARG A 110 -0.09 -9.37 -16.46
C ARG A 110 -1.35 -10.24 -16.46
N LYS A 111 -2.52 -9.67 -16.82
CA LYS A 111 -3.82 -10.36 -16.78
C LYS A 111 -4.15 -10.94 -15.39
N LEU A 112 -3.71 -10.24 -14.35
CA LEU A 112 -3.96 -10.55 -12.96
C LEU A 112 -4.95 -9.54 -12.37
N THR A 113 -5.73 -9.97 -11.40
CA THR A 113 -6.53 -9.08 -10.57
C THR A 113 -5.63 -8.19 -9.69
N PRO A 114 -6.11 -7.04 -9.20
CA PRO A 114 -5.36 -6.24 -8.23
C PRO A 114 -4.90 -7.02 -6.98
N GLY A 115 -5.71 -7.95 -6.48
CA GLY A 115 -5.35 -8.82 -5.37
C GLY A 115 -4.16 -9.70 -5.71
N GLU A 116 -4.14 -10.34 -6.88
CA GLU A 116 -3.02 -11.16 -7.34
C GLU A 116 -1.76 -10.33 -7.63
N LEU A 117 -1.92 -9.10 -8.16
CA LEU A 117 -0.81 -8.16 -8.33
C LEU A 117 -0.16 -7.80 -6.99
N LEU A 118 -0.98 -7.44 -5.99
CA LEU A 118 -0.50 -7.16 -4.64
C LEU A 118 0.14 -8.40 -3.99
N ALA A 119 -0.46 -9.57 -4.18
CA ALA A 119 0.10 -10.82 -3.65
C ALA A 119 1.51 -11.10 -4.21
N ALA A 120 1.71 -10.90 -5.52
CA ALA A 120 3.00 -11.07 -6.17
C ALA A 120 4.03 -10.03 -5.71
N ASP A 121 3.61 -8.76 -5.59
CA ASP A 121 4.47 -7.66 -5.16
C ASP A 121 4.98 -7.85 -3.72
N VAL A 122 4.09 -8.21 -2.80
CA VAL A 122 4.43 -8.42 -1.39
C VAL A 122 5.34 -9.62 -1.21
N ARG A 123 5.12 -10.71 -1.97
CA ARG A 123 6.04 -11.85 -1.97
C ARG A 123 7.43 -11.45 -2.44
N LYS A 124 7.52 -10.63 -3.50
CA LYS A 124 8.80 -10.11 -3.98
C LYS A 124 9.49 -9.23 -2.93
N CYS A 125 8.75 -8.37 -2.22
CA CYS A 125 9.30 -7.57 -1.12
C CYS A 125 9.82 -8.43 0.03
N TYR A 126 9.05 -9.45 0.41
CA TYR A 126 9.45 -10.42 1.42
C TYR A 126 10.76 -11.13 1.01
N ASP A 127 10.86 -11.61 -0.23
CA ASP A 127 12.06 -12.28 -0.74
C ASP A 127 13.27 -11.34 -0.72
N MET A 128 13.13 -10.07 -1.13
CA MET A 128 14.20 -9.08 -1.04
C MET A 128 14.68 -8.85 0.40
N ILE A 129 13.76 -8.81 1.36
CA ILE A 129 14.11 -8.68 2.78
C ILE A 129 14.87 -9.92 3.25
N ARG A 130 14.43 -11.13 2.89
CA ARG A 130 15.07 -12.39 3.28
C ARG A 130 16.43 -12.59 2.62
N GLU A 131 16.61 -12.18 1.37
CA GLU A 131 17.90 -12.20 0.67
C GLU A 131 18.93 -11.35 1.41
N GLU A 132 18.53 -10.16 1.87
CA GLU A 132 19.42 -9.28 2.61
C GLU A 132 19.56 -9.69 4.07
N SER A 133 18.49 -10.14 4.73
CA SER A 133 18.45 -10.49 6.15
C SER A 133 17.67 -11.79 6.35
N PRO A 134 18.32 -12.97 6.18
CA PRO A 134 17.65 -14.27 6.21
C PRO A 134 16.85 -14.56 7.47
N ASP A 135 17.31 -14.09 8.63
CA ASP A 135 16.69 -14.34 9.93
C ASP A 135 15.75 -13.22 10.41
N ALA A 136 15.58 -12.15 9.61
CA ALA A 136 14.75 -11.02 10.04
C ALA A 136 13.27 -11.42 10.15
N GLU A 137 12.59 -10.86 11.13
CA GLU A 137 11.12 -10.93 11.17
C GLU A 137 10.55 -9.97 10.13
N VAL A 138 9.48 -10.39 9.45
CA VAL A 138 8.78 -9.55 8.49
C VAL A 138 7.38 -9.29 9.02
N VAL A 139 7.00 -8.02 9.08
CA VAL A 139 5.71 -7.55 9.58
C VAL A 139 4.96 -6.91 8.41
N ALA A 140 3.64 -7.08 8.33
CA ALA A 140 2.79 -6.39 7.35
C ALA A 140 1.51 -5.88 8.02
N TRP A 141 1.01 -4.72 7.60
CA TRP A 141 -0.31 -4.23 8.02
C TRP A 141 -1.42 -5.17 7.53
N SER A 142 -2.47 -5.36 8.35
CA SER A 142 -3.51 -6.36 8.05
C SER A 142 -4.45 -6.01 6.89
N ASP A 143 -4.74 -4.73 6.68
CA ASP A 143 -5.96 -4.30 6.01
C ASP A 143 -6.04 -4.72 4.54
N MET A 144 -4.91 -4.62 3.84
CA MET A 144 -4.81 -4.98 2.44
C MET A 144 -4.84 -6.50 2.20
N PHE A 145 -4.83 -7.31 3.27
CA PHE A 145 -4.84 -8.78 3.24
C PHE A 145 -6.00 -9.39 4.04
N ASP A 146 -6.92 -8.57 4.53
CA ASP A 146 -8.06 -9.02 5.33
C ASP A 146 -9.36 -8.84 4.53
N PRO A 147 -10.10 -9.93 4.21
CA PRO A 147 -11.39 -9.84 3.53
C PRO A 147 -12.46 -9.12 4.38
N ASN A 148 -12.25 -9.03 5.69
CA ASN A 148 -13.09 -8.25 6.60
C ASN A 148 -12.72 -6.75 6.59
N HIS A 149 -11.66 -6.37 5.89
CA HIS A 149 -11.16 -5.00 5.77
C HIS A 149 -11.05 -4.56 4.31
N ASN A 150 -9.85 -4.29 3.77
CA ASN A 150 -9.64 -3.67 2.46
C ASN A 150 -9.42 -4.70 1.33
N ALA A 151 -9.16 -5.97 1.64
CA ALA A 151 -8.94 -7.03 0.64
C ALA A 151 -10.26 -7.54 0.01
N ARG A 152 -10.97 -6.65 -0.68
CA ARG A 152 -12.30 -6.91 -1.25
C ARG A 152 -12.50 -6.19 -2.58
N ALA A 153 -13.62 -6.49 -3.24
CA ALA A 153 -14.04 -5.75 -4.43
C ALA A 153 -14.46 -4.31 -4.08
N ASN A 154 -14.41 -3.42 -5.08
CA ASN A 154 -14.86 -2.02 -4.99
C ASN A 154 -14.15 -1.20 -3.88
N TYR A 155 -12.89 -1.52 -3.61
CA TYR A 155 -12.07 -0.71 -2.71
C TYR A 155 -11.39 0.43 -3.49
N TYR A 156 -11.84 1.66 -3.24
CA TYR A 156 -11.30 2.87 -3.86
C TYR A 156 -11.18 2.75 -5.40
N LEU A 157 -10.03 3.11 -5.96
CA LEU A 157 -9.71 3.10 -7.38
C LEU A 157 -8.88 1.86 -7.71
N ALA A 158 -9.17 0.70 -7.11
CA ALA A 158 -8.63 -0.56 -7.58
C ALA A 158 -9.33 -0.96 -8.89
N ASN A 159 -8.56 -1.31 -9.93
CA ASN A 159 -9.09 -1.80 -11.20
C ASN A 159 -9.52 -3.28 -11.09
N GLY A 160 -10.50 -3.56 -10.23
CA GLY A 160 -10.97 -4.91 -9.91
C GLY A 160 -10.95 -5.19 -8.41
N THR A 161 -10.84 -6.48 -8.05
CA THR A 161 -10.88 -6.92 -6.66
C THR A 161 -9.48 -7.02 -6.05
N LEU A 162 -9.36 -6.62 -4.78
CA LEU A 162 -8.19 -6.89 -3.94
C LEU A 162 -8.30 -8.22 -3.18
N ALA A 163 -9.42 -8.94 -3.28
CA ALA A 163 -9.55 -10.28 -2.72
C ALA A 163 -8.46 -11.21 -3.28
N GLY A 164 -7.92 -12.08 -2.42
CA GLY A 164 -6.82 -12.99 -2.76
C GLY A 164 -5.43 -12.40 -2.51
N SER A 165 -5.30 -11.11 -2.19
CA SER A 165 -4.02 -10.49 -1.84
C SER A 165 -3.26 -11.21 -0.71
N TRP A 166 -4.00 -11.77 0.24
CA TRP A 166 -3.45 -12.53 1.37
C TRP A 166 -2.70 -13.79 0.98
N GLU A 167 -2.88 -14.31 -0.23
CA GLU A 167 -2.08 -15.44 -0.72
C GLU A 167 -0.62 -15.03 -0.98
N GLY A 168 -0.35 -13.72 -1.05
CA GLY A 168 1.01 -13.19 -1.13
C GLY A 168 1.80 -13.32 0.17
N LEU A 169 1.16 -13.48 1.33
CA LEU A 169 1.81 -13.49 2.64
C LEU A 169 2.36 -14.88 2.98
N PRO A 170 3.69 -15.07 3.09
CA PRO A 170 4.25 -16.27 3.69
C PRO A 170 3.79 -16.43 5.14
N ARG A 171 3.67 -17.69 5.58
CA ARG A 171 3.07 -18.05 6.88
C ARG A 171 3.78 -17.41 8.09
N ASP A 172 5.06 -17.14 7.96
CA ASP A 172 5.90 -16.56 9.01
C ASP A 172 5.89 -15.03 9.07
N VAL A 173 5.20 -14.36 8.14
CA VAL A 173 4.91 -12.93 8.25
C VAL A 173 4.03 -12.68 9.46
N ILE A 174 4.45 -11.73 10.30
CA ILE A 174 3.69 -11.22 11.44
C ILE A 174 2.69 -10.18 10.93
N VAL A 175 1.42 -10.32 11.28
CA VAL A 175 0.39 -9.38 10.86
C VAL A 175 0.17 -8.32 11.95
N ALA A 176 0.40 -7.06 11.60
CA ALA A 176 0.03 -5.90 12.41
C ALA A 176 -1.46 -5.58 12.20
N ASN A 177 -2.31 -6.12 13.08
CA ASN A 177 -3.76 -6.08 12.94
C ASN A 177 -4.36 -4.79 13.49
N TRP A 178 -5.11 -4.06 12.66
CA TRP A 178 -5.69 -2.77 13.03
C TRP A 178 -7.18 -2.63 12.67
N ASN A 179 -7.90 -3.73 12.36
CA ASN A 179 -9.32 -3.63 11.99
C ASN A 179 -10.22 -3.36 13.22
N TYR A 180 -10.47 -2.08 13.51
CA TYR A 180 -11.33 -1.66 14.62
C TYR A 180 -12.78 -2.10 14.45
N GLN A 181 -13.33 -2.18 13.24
CA GLN A 181 -14.75 -2.52 13.06
C GLN A 181 -15.02 -4.02 13.23
N LYS A 182 -14.09 -4.89 12.85
CA LYS A 182 -14.27 -6.35 12.83
C LYS A 182 -13.12 -7.10 13.50
N ARG A 183 -12.76 -6.64 14.71
CA ARG A 183 -11.59 -7.13 15.47
C ARG A 183 -11.54 -8.64 15.57
N ALA A 184 -12.64 -9.27 16.00
CA ALA A 184 -12.67 -10.70 16.27
C ALA A 184 -12.55 -11.53 14.98
N GLU A 185 -13.21 -11.09 13.90
CA GLU A 185 -13.18 -11.74 12.59
C GLU A 185 -11.79 -11.62 11.97
N SER A 186 -11.19 -10.44 12.00
CA SER A 186 -9.84 -10.20 11.47
C SER A 186 -8.78 -10.98 12.23
N LEU A 187 -8.80 -10.96 13.57
CA LEU A 187 -7.84 -11.69 14.38
C LEU A 187 -7.96 -13.20 14.15
N ARG A 188 -9.19 -13.72 14.06
CA ARG A 188 -9.46 -15.13 13.76
C ARG A 188 -8.96 -15.51 12.37
N TRP A 189 -9.25 -14.70 11.35
CA TRP A 189 -8.86 -14.95 9.97
C TRP A 189 -7.35 -15.21 9.81
N PHE A 190 -6.51 -14.34 10.38
CA PHE A 190 -5.05 -14.52 10.30
C PHE A 190 -4.54 -15.64 11.20
N SER A 191 -5.17 -15.87 12.35
CA SER A 191 -4.85 -16.97 13.26
C SER A 191 -5.12 -18.34 12.62
N GLU A 192 -6.25 -18.52 11.94
CA GLU A 192 -6.61 -19.75 11.22
C GLU A 192 -5.66 -20.05 10.05
N ARG A 193 -5.06 -19.00 9.46
CA ARG A 193 -4.00 -19.13 8.45
C ARG A 193 -2.60 -19.36 9.06
N GLY A 194 -2.50 -19.31 10.39
CA GLY A 194 -1.28 -19.61 11.14
C GLY A 194 -0.30 -18.46 11.26
N HIS A 195 -0.73 -17.22 11.01
CA HIS A 195 0.12 -16.04 11.21
C HIS A 195 0.24 -15.67 12.68
N ARG A 196 1.45 -15.25 13.06
CA ARG A 196 1.68 -14.49 14.29
C ARG A 196 1.13 -13.08 14.10
N GLN A 197 0.67 -12.44 15.16
CA GLN A 197 -0.01 -11.15 15.09
C GLN A 197 0.44 -10.22 16.21
N VAL A 198 0.58 -8.94 15.87
CA VAL A 198 0.64 -7.85 16.84
C VAL A 198 -0.58 -6.98 16.63
N ILE A 199 -1.31 -6.67 17.69
CA ILE A 199 -2.52 -5.84 17.60
C ILE A 199 -2.10 -4.37 17.63
N ALA A 200 -2.24 -3.64 16.53
CA ALA A 200 -2.11 -2.18 16.49
C ALA A 200 -3.37 -1.54 17.08
N GLY A 201 -3.47 -1.67 18.41
CA GLY A 201 -4.70 -1.49 19.16
C GLY A 201 -5.02 -0.05 19.54
N TYR A 202 -4.05 0.87 19.44
CA TYR A 202 -4.25 2.31 19.66
C TYR A 202 -4.01 3.09 18.36
N TYR A 203 -4.94 3.99 18.02
CA TYR A 203 -4.97 4.83 16.81
C TYR A 203 -5.60 6.20 17.15
N ASP A 204 -5.01 6.92 18.12
CA ASP A 204 -5.51 8.20 18.63
C ASP A 204 -6.97 8.18 19.16
N ARG A 205 -7.49 6.98 19.45
CA ARG A 205 -8.83 6.72 20.02
C ARG A 205 -8.77 6.64 21.53
N PRO A 206 -9.92 6.67 22.24
CA PRO A 206 -9.94 6.47 23.68
C PRO A 206 -9.19 5.20 24.09
N VAL A 207 -8.30 5.30 25.08
CA VAL A 207 -7.51 4.18 25.61
C VAL A 207 -8.40 3.04 26.14
N SER A 208 -9.66 3.32 26.49
CA SER A 208 -10.65 2.31 26.85
C SER A 208 -10.92 1.27 25.76
N ASP A 209 -10.68 1.60 24.48
CA ASP A 209 -10.89 0.69 23.34
C ASP A 209 -9.93 -0.52 23.37
N ILE A 210 -8.86 -0.47 24.16
CA ILE A 210 -7.92 -1.59 24.34
C ILE A 210 -8.62 -2.81 24.96
N ALA A 211 -9.60 -2.60 25.84
CA ALA A 211 -10.38 -3.70 26.40
C ALA A 211 -11.19 -4.46 25.34
N LEU A 212 -11.61 -3.78 24.27
CA LEU A 212 -12.31 -4.41 23.15
C LEU A 212 -11.36 -5.29 22.34
N TRP A 213 -10.11 -4.86 22.15
CA TRP A 213 -9.07 -5.67 21.53
C TRP A 213 -8.70 -6.89 22.36
N GLN A 214 -8.54 -6.73 23.68
CA GLN A 214 -8.32 -7.86 24.60
C GLN A 214 -9.48 -8.85 24.54
N SER A 215 -10.72 -8.35 24.54
CA SER A 215 -11.92 -9.16 24.42
C SER A 215 -11.96 -9.96 23.11
N ALA A 216 -11.61 -9.33 21.98
CA ALA A 216 -11.57 -9.97 20.68
C ALA A 216 -10.43 -10.99 20.53
N ALA A 217 -9.32 -10.79 21.24
CA ALA A 217 -8.16 -11.69 21.21
C ALA A 217 -8.32 -12.95 22.08
N ARG A 218 -9.32 -13.01 22.98
CA ARG A 218 -9.52 -14.18 23.84
C ARG A 218 -9.78 -15.44 23.01
N GLY A 219 -8.94 -16.45 23.21
CA GLY A 219 -9.03 -17.74 22.50
C GLY A 219 -8.45 -17.71 21.08
N VAL A 220 -7.89 -16.58 20.63
CA VAL A 220 -7.18 -16.49 19.35
C VAL A 220 -5.72 -16.87 19.57
N THR A 221 -5.19 -17.80 18.77
CA THR A 221 -3.79 -18.23 18.86
C THR A 221 -2.89 -17.29 18.04
N GLY A 222 -1.62 -17.18 18.44
CA GLY A 222 -0.62 -16.41 17.70
C GLY A 222 -0.64 -14.90 17.96
N ILE A 223 -1.33 -14.42 18.99
CA ILE A 223 -1.25 -13.01 19.42
C ILE A 223 0.02 -12.81 20.27
N GLU A 224 0.94 -11.97 19.81
CA GLU A 224 2.23 -11.73 20.46
C GLU A 224 2.26 -10.46 21.33
N GLY A 225 1.33 -9.54 21.12
CA GLY A 225 1.25 -8.30 21.89
C GLY A 225 0.40 -7.23 21.25
N MET A 226 0.53 -6.00 21.77
CA MET A 226 -0.13 -4.82 21.24
C MET A 226 0.88 -3.72 20.89
N MET A 227 0.52 -2.88 19.93
CA MET A 227 1.32 -1.75 19.45
C MET A 227 0.55 -0.44 19.66
N PHE A 228 1.24 0.55 20.20
CA PHE A 228 0.76 1.93 20.30
C PHE A 228 1.05 2.68 19.00
N THR A 229 0.03 3.09 18.24
CA THR A 229 0.21 3.88 17.01
C THR A 229 -0.49 5.22 17.12
N THR A 230 0.24 6.32 16.96
CA THR A 230 -0.32 7.68 16.99
C THR A 230 0.04 8.43 15.72
N TRP A 231 -0.97 9.07 15.13
CA TRP A 231 -0.88 9.94 13.95
C TRP A 231 -1.12 11.40 14.33
N GLN A 232 -1.60 11.63 15.56
CA GLN A 232 -1.85 12.95 16.13
C GLN A 232 -0.84 13.33 17.24
N ARG A 233 0.23 12.53 17.42
CA ARG A 233 1.27 12.74 18.44
C ARG A 233 0.70 12.75 19.87
N ARG A 234 -0.32 11.94 20.14
CA ARG A 234 -0.97 11.81 21.46
C ARG A 234 -0.15 10.94 22.43
N TYR A 235 1.11 11.29 22.62
CA TYR A 235 2.04 10.50 23.44
C TYR A 235 1.65 10.49 24.93
N ASP A 236 0.84 11.45 25.39
CA ASP A 236 0.31 11.48 26.76
C ASP A 236 -0.58 10.25 27.08
N ASP A 237 -1.14 9.59 26.05
CA ASP A 237 -1.94 8.37 26.23
C ASP A 237 -1.06 7.12 26.40
N LEU A 238 0.26 7.20 26.21
CA LEU A 238 1.15 6.04 26.15
C LEU A 238 1.18 5.25 27.47
N GLU A 239 1.28 5.93 28.61
CA GLU A 239 1.30 5.28 29.93
C GLU A 239 -0.03 4.57 30.21
N ALA A 240 -1.14 5.27 29.95
CA ALA A 240 -2.47 4.70 30.11
C ALA A 240 -2.70 3.49 29.19
N PHE A 241 -2.21 3.55 27.95
CA PHE A 241 -2.21 2.42 27.02
C PHE A 241 -1.41 1.24 27.57
N ALA A 242 -0.18 1.48 28.01
CA ALA A 242 0.69 0.41 28.52
C ALA A 242 0.07 -0.28 29.74
N GLN A 243 -0.51 0.48 30.66
CA GLN A 243 -1.29 -0.05 31.78
C GLN A 243 -2.46 -0.91 31.30
N ARG A 244 -3.24 -0.46 30.32
CA ARG A 244 -4.38 -1.26 29.84
C ARG A 244 -3.96 -2.51 29.08
N ALA A 245 -2.91 -2.44 28.27
CA ALA A 245 -2.48 -3.54 27.41
C ALA A 245 -1.77 -4.66 28.19
N TRP A 246 -1.08 -4.35 29.29
CA TRP A 246 -0.28 -5.31 30.06
C TRP A 246 -0.56 -5.40 31.56
N ALA A 247 -1.52 -4.64 32.12
CA ALA A 247 -1.91 -4.87 33.50
C ALA A 247 -2.47 -6.30 33.68
N PRO A 248 -2.10 -6.98 34.80
CA PRO A 248 -2.53 -8.34 35.10
C PRO A 248 -4.04 -8.48 35.30
#